data_AF-A0AAW8MCJ3-F1
#
_entry.id   AF-A0AAW8MCJ3-F1
#
_cell.length_a   1.000
_cell.length_b   1.000
_cell.length_c   1.000
_cell.angle_alpha   90.00
_cell.angle_beta   90.00
_cell.angle_gamma   90.00
#
_symmetry.space_group_name_H-M   'P 1'
#
loop_
_entity.id
_entity.type
_entity.pdbx_description
1 polymer ?
#
loop_
_entity_poly.entity_id
_entity_poly.type
_entity_poly.pdbx_seq_one_letter_code
_entity_poly.pdbx_strand_id
1 'polypeptide(L)'
;MIQVSGKAEFYERVAAGQTAVWPVATGVSFVSRHEHHDWGIALHIDSRALQPQQLREALERRFTQSYLFPDYFLFLDAHRDFVVWHAVPSSSHGRAVLDNICQHQLLLAGLSPLE
;
A
#
# COMPACT_ATOMS: atom_id res chain seq x y z
N MET A 1 11.37 -6.89 10.79
CA MET A 1 10.25 -5.97 10.46
C MET A 1 9.46 -5.76 11.74
N ILE A 2 9.13 -4.53 12.12
CA ILE A 2 8.40 -4.24 13.36
C ILE A 2 6.90 -4.22 13.05
N GLN A 3 6.11 -5.05 13.73
CA GLN A 3 4.66 -4.96 13.65
C GLN A 3 4.16 -3.86 14.58
N VAL A 4 3.36 -2.94 14.06
CA VAL A 4 2.76 -1.83 14.80
C VAL A 4 1.25 -2.01 14.90
N SER A 5 0.67 -1.51 15.98
CA SER A 5 -0.74 -1.75 16.30
C SER A 5 -1.68 -0.67 15.77
N GLY A 6 -1.15 0.42 15.21
CA GLY A 6 -1.99 1.54 14.79
C GLY A 6 -1.36 2.47 13.75
N LYS A 7 -2.25 3.18 13.07
CA LYS A 7 -1.98 4.13 11.98
C LYS A 7 -0.92 5.18 12.31
N ALA A 8 -1.00 5.77 13.52
CA ALA A 8 -0.10 6.84 13.93
C ALA A 8 1.36 6.36 14.02
N GLU A 9 1.58 5.25 14.72
CA GLU A 9 2.90 4.64 14.86
C GLU A 9 3.45 4.19 13.50
N PHE A 10 2.60 3.61 12.64
CA PHE A 10 3.00 3.25 11.28
C PHE A 10 3.52 4.46 10.50
N TYR A 11 2.82 5.58 10.55
CA TYR A 11 3.21 6.80 9.83
C TYR A 11 4.50 7.43 10.36
N GLU A 12 4.74 7.37 11.67
CA GLU A 12 6.02 7.80 12.24
C GLU A 12 7.18 6.95 11.71
N ARG A 13 6.98 5.62 11.60
CA ARG A 13 7.99 4.72 11.02
C ARG A 13 8.21 4.98 9.53
N VAL A 14 7.16 5.20 8.76
CA VAL A 14 7.25 5.54 7.33
C VAL A 14 8.02 6.85 7.13
N ALA A 15 7.69 7.89 7.89
CA ALA A 15 8.38 9.19 7.83
C ALA A 15 9.86 9.08 8.26
N ALA A 16 10.18 8.16 9.16
CA ALA A 16 11.55 7.88 9.59
C ALA A 16 12.32 6.94 8.63
N GLY A 17 11.73 6.46 7.54
CA GLY A 17 12.36 5.49 6.64
C GLY A 17 12.65 4.15 7.33
N GLN A 18 11.77 3.72 8.24
CA GLN A 18 11.94 2.50 9.03
C GLN A 18 10.95 1.42 8.62
N THR A 19 11.44 0.17 8.54
CA THR A 19 10.60 -0.97 8.16
C THR A 19 9.53 -1.24 9.23
N ALA A 20 8.28 -1.28 8.82
CA ALA A 20 7.14 -1.53 9.70
C ALA A 20 6.02 -2.26 8.97
N VAL A 21 5.20 -3.02 9.71
CA VAL A 21 3.97 -3.66 9.22
C VAL A 21 2.82 -3.20 10.08
N TRP A 22 1.76 -2.73 9.45
CA TRP A 22 0.49 -2.42 10.09
C TRP A 22 -0.59 -3.33 9.50
N PRO A 23 -0.98 -4.41 10.21
CA PRO A 23 -2.11 -5.24 9.81
C PRO A 23 -3.41 -4.46 9.96
N VAL A 24 -4.25 -4.44 8.91
CA VAL A 24 -5.52 -3.69 8.90
C VAL A 24 -6.74 -4.59 8.77
N ALA A 25 -6.58 -5.78 8.20
CA ALA A 25 -7.57 -6.84 8.20
C ALA A 25 -6.87 -8.20 8.05
N THR A 26 -7.63 -9.29 8.17
CA THR A 26 -7.09 -10.65 7.96
C THR A 26 -6.53 -10.77 6.54
N GLY A 27 -5.21 -10.99 6.44
CA GLY A 27 -4.49 -11.11 5.17
C GLY A 27 -4.34 -9.80 4.40
N VAL A 28 -4.54 -8.65 5.04
CA VAL A 28 -4.31 -7.32 4.46
C VAL A 28 -3.48 -6.47 5.41
N SER A 29 -2.36 -5.93 4.92
CA SER A 29 -1.47 -5.10 5.72
C SER A 29 -0.84 -3.97 4.92
N PHE A 30 -0.50 -2.87 5.59
CA PHE A 30 0.41 -1.87 5.06
C PHE A 30 1.82 -2.16 5.53
N VAL A 31 2.78 -2.05 4.62
CA VAL A 31 4.19 -2.33 4.88
C VAL A 31 5.02 -1.14 4.46
N SER A 32 5.76 -0.57 5.41
CA SER A 32 6.78 0.43 5.16
C SER A 32 8.04 -0.30 4.72
N ARG A 33 8.45 -0.13 3.46
CA ARG A 33 9.62 -0.82 2.91
C ARG A 33 10.28 -0.03 1.79
N HIS A 34 11.53 -0.36 1.55
CA HIS A 34 12.30 0.15 0.44
C HIS A 34 12.09 -0.74 -0.79
N GLU A 35 11.62 -0.16 -1.89
CA GLU A 35 11.53 -0.84 -3.17
C GLU A 35 12.35 -0.07 -4.19
N HIS A 36 13.18 -0.78 -4.97
CA HIS A 36 14.16 -0.15 -5.87
C HIS A 36 15.09 0.83 -5.15
N HIS A 37 14.86 2.14 -5.30
CA HIS A 37 15.67 3.24 -4.78
C HIS A 37 14.89 4.18 -3.85
N ASP A 38 13.61 3.91 -3.61
CA ASP A 38 12.72 4.81 -2.88
C ASP A 38 12.10 4.12 -1.68
N TRP A 39 11.94 4.89 -0.61
CA TRP A 39 11.15 4.47 0.53
C TRP A 39 9.66 4.64 0.22
N GLY A 40 8.85 3.62 0.53
CA GLY A 40 7.45 3.63 0.16
C GLY A 40 6.53 2.89 1.13
N ILE A 41 5.25 2.96 0.80
CA ILE A 41 4.20 2.16 1.45
C ILE A 41 3.75 1.10 0.45
N ALA A 42 3.73 -0.15 0.87
CA ALA A 42 3.15 -1.26 0.14
C ALA A 42 1.85 -1.70 0.83
N LEU A 43 0.74 -1.74 0.11
CA LEU A 43 -0.43 -2.51 0.52
C LEU A 43 -0.20 -3.96 0.10
N HIS A 44 -0.18 -4.86 1.08
CA HIS A 44 0.00 -6.30 0.93
C HIS A 44 -1.32 -7.00 1.14
N ILE A 45 -1.72 -7.81 0.15
CA ILE A 45 -2.88 -8.68 0.21
C ILE A 45 -2.40 -10.11 0.00
N ASP A 46 -2.50 -10.92 1.06
CA ASP A 46 -2.10 -12.32 1.02
C ASP A 46 -2.84 -13.04 -0.11
N SER A 47 -2.14 -13.92 -0.82
CA SER A 47 -2.69 -14.78 -1.86
C SER A 47 -3.93 -15.58 -1.42
N ARG A 48 -4.08 -15.83 -0.10
CA ARG A 48 -5.25 -16.48 0.51
C ARG A 48 -6.44 -15.54 0.74
N ALA A 49 -6.20 -14.24 0.89
CA ALA A 49 -7.22 -13.22 1.05
C ALA A 49 -7.63 -12.59 -0.30
N LEU A 50 -6.77 -12.72 -1.31
CA LEU A 50 -6.97 -12.22 -2.66
C LEU A 50 -8.23 -12.81 -3.30
N GLN A 51 -9.18 -11.96 -3.65
CA GLN A 51 -10.41 -12.40 -4.30
C GLN A 51 -10.16 -12.76 -5.77
N PRO A 52 -10.93 -13.71 -6.32
CA PRO A 52 -10.97 -13.93 -7.76
C PRO A 52 -11.17 -12.61 -8.51
N GLN A 53 -10.43 -12.41 -9.60
CA GLN A 53 -10.46 -11.19 -10.43
C GLN A 53 -9.96 -9.89 -9.77
N GLN A 54 -9.66 -9.84 -8.47
CA GLN A 54 -9.24 -8.60 -7.79
C GLN A 54 -8.01 -7.95 -8.44
N LEU A 55 -7.00 -8.74 -8.82
CA LEU A 55 -5.84 -8.25 -9.57
C LEU A 55 -6.23 -7.67 -10.93
N ARG A 56 -7.12 -8.36 -11.66
CA ARG A 56 -7.58 -7.92 -12.99
C ARG A 56 -8.30 -6.58 -12.90
N GLU A 57 -9.22 -6.45 -11.94
CA GLU A 57 -9.97 -5.23 -11.72
C GLU A 57 -9.07 -4.08 -11.25
N ALA A 58 -8.10 -4.36 -10.38
CA ALA A 58 -7.13 -3.36 -9.94
C ALA A 58 -6.29 -2.83 -11.12
N LEU A 59 -5.85 -3.73 -12.02
CA LEU A 59 -5.17 -3.35 -13.26
C LEU A 59 -6.10 -2.52 -14.16
N GLU A 60 -7.34 -2.95 -14.37
CA GLU A 60 -8.32 -2.22 -15.18
C GLU A 60 -8.56 -0.80 -14.66
N ARG A 61 -8.72 -0.62 -13.33
CA ARG A 61 -8.81 0.69 -12.68
C ARG A 61 -7.55 1.52 -12.90
N ARG A 62 -6.36 0.92 -12.68
CA ARG A 62 -5.06 1.59 -12.86
C ARG A 62 -4.86 2.14 -14.28
N PHE A 63 -5.36 1.43 -15.30
CA PHE A 63 -5.26 1.86 -16.69
C PHE A 63 -6.37 2.83 -17.10
N THR A 64 -7.62 2.56 -16.71
CA THR A 64 -8.78 3.38 -17.08
C THR A 64 -8.79 4.73 -16.35
N GLN A 65 -8.33 4.76 -15.11
CA GLN A 65 -8.28 5.95 -14.25
C GLN A 65 -6.82 6.32 -13.93
N SER A 66 -5.94 6.23 -14.93
CA SER A 66 -4.49 6.47 -14.76
C SER A 66 -4.14 7.82 -14.12
N TYR A 67 -4.98 8.84 -14.31
CA TYR A 67 -4.84 10.16 -13.69
C TYR A 67 -5.04 10.18 -12.16
N LEU A 68 -5.82 9.23 -11.60
CA LEU A 68 -6.03 9.08 -10.16
C LEU A 68 -4.89 8.31 -9.49
N PHE A 69 -4.18 7.48 -10.27
CA PHE A 69 -3.18 6.56 -9.75
C PHE A 69 -1.82 6.76 -10.43
N PRO A 70 -1.27 8.00 -10.43
CA PRO A 70 0.11 8.19 -10.86
C PRO A 70 1.05 7.43 -9.91
N ASP A 71 2.13 6.88 -10.45
CA ASP A 71 3.22 6.29 -9.66
C ASP A 71 2.86 5.14 -8.71
N TYR A 72 1.65 4.56 -8.84
CA TYR A 72 1.28 3.29 -8.23
C TYR A 72 1.77 2.13 -9.09
N PHE A 73 2.53 1.24 -8.45
CA PHE A 73 3.04 0.01 -9.03
C PHE A 73 2.26 -1.19 -8.48
N LEU A 74 1.78 -2.04 -9.37
CA LEU A 74 1.02 -3.25 -9.05
C LEU A 74 1.83 -4.46 -9.49
N PHE A 75 2.06 -5.40 -8.57
CA PHE A 75 2.76 -6.64 -8.89
C PHE A 75 2.35 -7.77 -7.96
N LEU A 76 2.70 -8.99 -8.37
CA LEU A 76 2.67 -10.17 -7.52
C LEU A 76 4.09 -10.42 -7.01
N ASP A 77 4.24 -10.66 -5.72
CA ASP A 77 5.54 -10.99 -5.15
C ASP A 77 5.87 -12.49 -5.33
N ALA A 78 7.00 -12.94 -4.76
CA ALA A 78 7.44 -14.33 -4.85
C ALA A 78 6.45 -15.34 -4.21
N HIS A 79 5.61 -14.89 -3.27
CA HIS A 79 4.57 -15.68 -2.62
C HIS A 79 3.22 -15.61 -3.35
N ARG A 80 3.15 -14.86 -4.45
CA ARG A 80 1.91 -14.52 -5.20
C ARG A 80 0.96 -13.64 -4.39
N ASP A 81 1.48 -12.93 -3.41
CA ASP A 81 0.72 -11.93 -2.69
C ASP A 81 0.60 -10.70 -3.60
N PHE A 82 -0.57 -10.07 -3.58
CA PHE A 82 -0.84 -8.91 -4.41
C PHE A 82 -0.36 -7.66 -3.68
N VAL A 83 0.53 -6.93 -4.35
CA VAL A 83 1.16 -5.74 -3.81
C VAL A 83 0.80 -4.51 -4.63
N VAL A 84 0.31 -3.47 -3.95
CA VAL A 84 0.16 -2.12 -4.49
C VAL A 84 1.16 -1.22 -3.78
N TRP A 85 2.20 -0.77 -4.49
CA TRP A 85 3.27 0.04 -3.91
C TRP A 85 3.25 1.48 -4.44
N HIS A 86 3.63 2.41 -3.57
CA HIS A 86 3.83 3.82 -3.93
C HIS A 86 4.99 4.41 -3.12
N ALA A 87 5.85 5.18 -3.78
CA ALA A 87 6.95 5.90 -3.14
C ALA A 87 6.40 7.01 -2.23
N VAL A 88 6.98 7.22 -1.05
CA VAL A 88 6.65 8.36 -0.21
C VAL A 88 7.52 9.54 -0.63
N PRO A 89 6.95 10.69 -1.04
CA PRO A 89 7.74 11.81 -1.49
C PRO A 89 8.67 12.32 -0.37
N SER A 90 9.97 12.45 -0.67
CA SER A 90 11.01 12.87 0.30
C SER A 90 10.79 14.26 0.89
N SER A 91 9.98 15.09 0.22
CA SER A 91 9.64 16.46 0.63
C SER A 91 8.33 16.56 1.42
N SER A 92 7.55 15.48 1.51
CA SER A 92 6.13 15.53 1.85
C SER A 92 5.75 14.45 2.87
N HIS A 93 6.32 14.52 4.07
CA HIS A 93 6.02 13.57 5.17
C HIS A 93 4.78 13.95 6.01
N GLY A 94 3.89 14.76 5.44
CA GLY A 94 2.65 15.12 6.11
C GLY A 94 1.74 13.91 6.25
N ARG A 95 1.15 13.72 7.43
CA ARG A 95 0.21 12.63 7.73
C ARG A 95 -0.94 12.51 6.71
N ALA A 96 -1.40 13.64 6.15
CA ALA A 96 -2.41 13.68 5.09
C ALA A 96 -1.95 13.05 3.77
N VAL A 97 -0.67 13.17 3.41
CA VAL A 97 -0.11 12.56 2.19
C VAL A 97 -0.05 11.05 2.35
N LEU A 98 0.44 10.56 3.50
CA LEU A 98 0.48 9.13 3.81
C LEU A 98 -0.93 8.52 3.86
N ASP A 99 -1.89 9.26 4.41
CA ASP A 99 -3.30 8.86 4.42
C ASP A 99 -3.89 8.75 3.02
N ASN A 100 -3.64 9.75 2.17
CA ASN A 100 -4.07 9.74 0.79
C ASN A 100 -3.47 8.56 0.01
N ILE A 101 -2.18 8.25 0.22
CA ILE A 101 -1.53 7.08 -0.37
C ILE A 101 -2.26 5.80 0.05
N CYS A 102 -2.45 5.58 1.35
CA CYS A 102 -3.15 4.39 1.87
C CYS A 102 -4.57 4.26 1.32
N GLN A 103 -5.32 5.37 1.27
CA GLN A 103 -6.69 5.38 0.74
C GLN A 103 -6.74 5.04 -0.76
N HIS A 104 -5.83 5.60 -1.56
CA HIS A 104 -5.74 5.27 -2.98
C HIS A 104 -5.31 3.83 -3.20
N GLN A 105 -4.41 3.27 -2.38
CA GLN A 105 -4.06 1.84 -2.45
C GLN A 105 -5.27 0.94 -2.22
N LEU A 106 -6.10 1.25 -1.21
CA LEU A 106 -7.32 0.51 -0.92
C LEU A 106 -8.32 0.61 -2.08
N LEU A 107 -8.57 1.84 -2.55
CA LEU A 107 -9.46 2.08 -3.68
C LEU A 107 -9.00 1.31 -4.93
N LEU A 108 -7.70 1.35 -5.22
CA LEU A 108 -7.12 0.68 -6.38
C LEU A 108 -7.22 -0.84 -6.25
N ALA A 109 -7.00 -1.39 -5.05
CA ALA A 109 -7.19 -2.80 -4.76
C ALA A 109 -8.67 -3.23 -4.64
N GLY A 110 -9.61 -2.28 -4.68
CA GLY A 110 -11.05 -2.57 -4.55
C GLY A 110 -11.47 -2.90 -3.12
N LEU A 111 -10.72 -2.41 -2.14
CA LEU A 111 -10.99 -2.55 -0.71
C LEU A 111 -11.67 -1.30 -0.17
N SER A 112 -12.48 -1.48 0.89
CA SER A 112 -13.09 -0.35 1.59
C SER A 112 -12.02 0.55 2.22
N PRO A 113 -12.23 1.88 2.23
CA PRO A 113 -11.35 2.80 2.93
C PRO A 113 -11.25 2.46 4.43
N LEU A 114 -10.11 2.82 5.05
CA LEU A 114 -9.95 2.77 6.50
C LEU A 114 -10.80 3.87 7.14
N GLU A 115 -11.59 3.51 8.15
CA GLU A 115 -12.28 4.47 9.03
C GLU A 115 -11.33 5.18 9.99
#